data_AF-A0A1B6LVB6-F1
#
_entry.id   AF-A0A1B6LVB6-F1
#
_cell.length_a   1.000
_cell.length_b   1.000
_cell.length_c   1.000
_cell.angle_alpha   90.00
_cell.angle_beta   90.00
_cell.angle_gamma   90.00
#
_symmetry.space_group_name_H-M   'P 1'
#
loop_
_entity.id
_entity.type
_entity.pdbx_description
1 polymer ?
#
loop_
_entity_poly.entity_id
_entity_poly.type
_entity_poly.pdbx_seq_one_letter_code
_entity_poly.pdbx_strand_id
1 'polypeptide(L)'
;LVPVSVSISPFKVFAYISRETEPSGRFQFIFVNKRLVKNKTLYKLINKTLAQSFYLQNTAKTMDKKSKEKSYSIFVINIQCPHIEYDITYDPKKSKVEFKNWDGITQCLKRIIEQFLSTEGSLNFVRKTSKPEENLTLIQKVPVIN
;
A
#
# COMPACT_ATOMS: atom_id res chain seq x y z
N LEU A 1 -8.35 7.11 -0.53
CA LEU A 1 -7.28 6.66 0.39
C LEU A 1 -7.88 5.76 1.47
N VAL A 2 -7.22 4.66 1.81
CA VAL A 2 -7.65 3.68 2.82
C VAL A 2 -6.88 3.92 4.11
N PRO A 3 -7.57 4.21 5.24
CA PRO A 3 -6.91 4.40 6.52
C PRO A 3 -6.53 3.06 7.16
N VAL A 4 -5.31 2.97 7.69
CA VAL A 4 -4.84 1.84 8.50
C VAL A 4 -3.98 2.35 9.65
N SER A 5 -3.98 1.63 10.77
CA SER A 5 -3.22 2.02 11.96
C SER A 5 -2.76 0.82 12.76
N VAL A 6 -1.53 0.87 13.25
CA VAL A 6 -0.89 -0.17 14.06
C VAL A 6 -0.18 0.48 15.23
N SER A 7 -0.33 -0.11 16.42
CA SER A 7 0.37 0.33 17.63
C SER A 7 1.18 -0.84 18.18
N ILE A 8 2.51 -0.71 18.18
CA ILE A 8 3.44 -1.64 18.83
C ILE A 8 4.37 -0.76 19.66
N SER A 9 4.26 -0.85 20.98
CA SER A 9 5.05 0.00 21.89
C SER A 9 6.54 -0.04 21.53
N PRO A 10 7.22 1.12 21.39
CA PRO A 10 6.77 2.49 21.69
C PRO A 10 6.16 3.26 20.49
N PHE A 11 5.96 2.60 19.35
CA PHE A 11 5.53 3.20 18.09
C PHE A 11 4.02 3.12 17.88
N LYS A 12 3.42 4.22 17.43
CA LYS A 12 2.08 4.27 16.86
C LYS A 12 2.16 4.76 15.43
N VAL A 13 1.69 3.97 14.48
CA VAL A 13 1.76 4.30 13.05
C VAL A 13 0.36 4.44 12.51
N PHE A 14 0.11 5.55 11.83
CA PHE A 14 -1.12 5.84 11.11
C PHE A 14 -0.78 6.02 9.64
N ALA A 15 -1.59 5.45 8.75
CA ALA A 15 -1.35 5.56 7.33
C ALA A 15 -2.63 5.70 6.53
N TYR A 16 -2.50 6.38 5.39
CA TYR A 16 -3.47 6.45 4.33
C TYR A 16 -2.81 5.93 3.06
N ILE A 17 -3.31 4.83 2.51
CA ILE A 17 -2.74 4.19 1.31
C ILE A 17 -3.79 4.21 0.20
N SER A 18 -3.42 4.64 -1.02
CA SER A 18 -4.37 4.66 -2.14
C SER A 18 -4.61 3.28 -2.72
N ARG A 19 -5.78 3.11 -3.34
CA ARG A 19 -6.13 1.98 -4.23
C ARG A 19 -5.67 2.18 -5.67
N GLU A 20 -5.11 3.36 -5.94
CA GLU A 20 -4.53 3.73 -7.22
C GLU A 20 -3.00 3.71 -7.14
N THR A 21 -2.38 3.72 -8.31
CA THR A 21 -0.93 3.70 -8.48
C THR A 21 -0.51 4.77 -9.45
N GLU A 22 0.69 5.31 -9.25
CA GLU A 22 1.26 6.37 -10.07
C GLU A 22 2.54 5.91 -10.78
N PRO A 23 2.85 6.38 -11.99
CA PRO A 23 4.10 6.07 -12.67
C PRO A 23 5.36 6.57 -11.92
N SER A 24 5.18 7.42 -10.90
CA SER A 24 6.28 7.99 -10.11
C SER A 24 6.00 8.01 -8.61
N GLY A 25 7.03 7.83 -7.80
CA GLY A 25 6.94 7.87 -6.33
C GLY A 25 6.79 9.27 -5.71
N ARG A 26 6.23 10.25 -6.45
CA ARG A 26 6.14 11.65 -6.00
C ARG A 26 5.11 11.87 -4.88
N PHE A 27 4.11 11.00 -4.78
CA PHE A 27 3.03 11.07 -3.79
C PHE A 27 3.25 10.08 -2.64
N GLN A 28 4.48 10.05 -2.12
CA GLN A 28 4.87 9.22 -0.99
C GLN A 28 5.39 10.12 0.12
N PHE A 29 4.69 10.14 1.25
CA PHE A 29 5.04 11.01 2.36
C PHE A 29 5.15 10.22 3.66
N ILE A 30 6.26 10.37 4.37
CA ILE A 30 6.48 9.77 5.68
C ILE A 30 6.76 10.89 6.68
N PHE A 31 6.03 10.87 7.77
CA PHE A 31 6.14 11.79 8.88
C PHE A 31 6.61 11.04 10.13
N VAL A 32 7.45 11.68 10.94
CA VAL A 32 7.80 11.25 12.30
C VAL A 32 7.46 12.38 13.23
N ASN A 33 6.54 12.17 14.18
CA ASN A 33 6.01 13.20 15.07
C ASN A 33 5.61 14.48 14.32
N LYS A 34 4.79 14.32 13.26
CA LYS A 34 4.31 15.42 12.39
C LYS A 34 5.39 16.13 11.54
N ARG A 35 6.65 15.69 11.59
CA ARG A 35 7.73 16.22 10.74
C ARG A 35 7.95 15.36 9.52
N LEU A 36 7.97 15.96 8.32
CA LEU A 36 8.26 15.25 7.08
C LEU A 36 9.72 14.76 7.04
N VAL A 37 9.90 13.46 6.83
CA VAL A 37 11.23 12.82 6.80
C VAL A 37 11.58 12.30 5.40
N LYS A 38 12.84 12.52 5.02
CA LYS A 38 13.42 11.98 3.78
C LYS A 38 14.35 10.81 4.10
N ASN A 39 13.78 9.74 4.63
CA ASN A 39 14.54 8.52 4.97
C ASN A 39 14.39 7.44 3.88
N LYS A 40 15.42 7.28 3.04
CA LYS A 40 15.44 6.30 1.94
C LYS A 40 15.19 4.87 2.39
N THR A 41 15.62 4.48 3.59
CA THR A 41 15.44 3.12 4.13
C THR A 41 13.96 2.82 4.33
N LEU A 42 13.20 3.76 4.90
CA LEU A 42 11.76 3.60 5.09
C LEU A 42 11.02 3.51 3.75
N TYR A 43 11.27 4.44 2.82
CA TYR A 43 10.65 4.40 1.49
C TYR A 43 11.00 3.11 0.74
N LYS A 44 12.25 2.65 0.81
CA LYS A 44 12.70 1.41 0.17
C LYS A 44 11.99 0.20 0.76
N LEU A 45 11.84 0.14 2.08
CA LEU A 45 11.11 -0.92 2.78
C LEU A 45 9.65 -0.99 2.29
N ILE A 46 8.92 0.13 2.39
CA ILE A 46 7.49 0.18 2.05
C ILE A 46 7.28 -0.18 0.57
N ASN A 47 8.06 0.43 -0.33
CA ASN A 47 7.97 0.15 -1.76
C ASN A 47 8.31 -1.31 -2.08
N LYS A 48 9.33 -1.90 -1.44
CA LYS A 48 9.67 -3.31 -1.62
C LYS A 48 8.52 -4.21 -1.18
N THR A 49 7.97 -3.98 0.01
CA THR A 49 6.88 -4.80 0.56
C THR A 49 5.61 -4.69 -0.29
N LEU A 50 5.22 -3.48 -0.72
CA LEU A 50 4.06 -3.29 -1.59
C LEU A 50 4.30 -3.89 -2.99
N ALA A 51 5.49 -3.77 -3.56
CA ALA A 51 5.79 -4.32 -4.89
C ALA A 51 5.74 -5.86 -4.93
N GLN A 52 6.02 -6.50 -3.81
CA GLN A 52 5.89 -7.95 -3.63
C GLN A 52 4.45 -8.41 -3.40
N SER A 53 3.51 -7.48 -3.17
CA SER A 53 2.11 -7.81 -2.89
C SER A 53 1.29 -8.02 -4.16
N PHE A 54 0.20 -8.78 -4.03
CA PHE A 54 -0.78 -8.99 -5.12
C PHE A 54 -1.38 -7.66 -5.61
N TYR A 55 -1.43 -6.64 -4.76
CA TYR A 55 -2.06 -5.36 -5.04
C TYR A 55 -1.36 -4.65 -6.20
N LEU A 56 -0.04 -4.43 -6.12
CA LEU A 56 0.71 -3.81 -7.22
C LEU A 56 0.83 -4.72 -8.45
N GLN A 57 0.83 -6.05 -8.26
CA GLN A 57 0.84 -6.99 -9.39
C GLN A 57 -0.47 -7.00 -10.17
N ASN A 58 -1.62 -6.79 -9.53
CA ASN A 58 -2.91 -6.77 -10.20
C ASN A 58 -3.22 -5.41 -10.83
N THR A 59 -2.86 -4.29 -10.20
CA THR A 59 -3.01 -2.96 -10.80
C THR A 59 -2.09 -2.76 -12.01
N ALA A 60 -0.90 -3.38 -12.02
CA ALA A 60 -0.01 -3.35 -13.17
C ALA A 60 -0.53 -4.17 -14.37
N LYS A 61 -1.43 -5.15 -14.16
CA LYS A 61 -2.03 -5.96 -15.24
C LYS A 61 -3.17 -5.25 -15.97
N THR A 62 -3.81 -4.27 -15.32
CA THR A 62 -4.88 -3.46 -15.92
C THR A 62 -4.35 -2.30 -16.76
N MET A 63 -3.09 -1.90 -16.57
CA MET A 63 -2.38 -0.98 -17.46
C MET A 63 -1.86 -1.79 -18.66
N ASP A 64 -2.04 -1.27 -19.88
CA ASP A 64 -1.72 -1.95 -21.13
C ASP A 64 -0.35 -2.65 -21.11
N LYS A 65 -0.33 -3.94 -21.53
CA LYS A 65 0.83 -4.85 -21.56
C LYS A 65 2.08 -4.33 -22.29
N LYS A 66 2.03 -3.16 -22.94
CA LYS A 66 3.13 -2.57 -23.71
C LYS A 66 4.07 -1.67 -22.91
N SER A 67 3.71 -1.25 -21.69
CA SER A 67 4.62 -0.50 -20.82
C SER A 67 4.72 -1.20 -19.46
N LYS A 68 5.84 -1.89 -19.21
CA LYS A 68 6.24 -2.28 -17.84
C LYS A 68 6.68 -1.04 -17.06
N GLU A 69 5.83 -0.01 -17.02
CA GLU A 69 6.09 1.19 -16.24
C GLU A 69 6.03 0.83 -14.76
N LYS A 70 7.04 1.31 -14.02
CA LYS A 70 7.12 1.09 -12.58
C LYS A 70 5.92 1.79 -11.93
N SER A 71 4.97 1.01 -11.46
CA SER A 71 3.84 1.52 -10.67
C SER A 71 4.27 1.71 -9.23
N TYR A 72 4.11 2.92 -8.71
CA TYR A 72 4.35 3.29 -7.32
C TYR A 72 3.02 3.44 -6.58
N SER A 73 2.97 2.94 -5.36
CA SER A 73 1.84 3.20 -4.47
C SER A 73 1.87 4.65 -3.96
N ILE A 74 0.69 5.23 -3.82
CA ILE A 74 0.49 6.55 -3.19
C ILE A 74 0.19 6.33 -1.71
N PHE A 75 0.96 6.97 -0.82
CA PHE A 75 0.73 6.83 0.61
C PHE A 75 1.15 8.07 1.42
N VAL A 76 0.49 8.21 2.57
CA VAL A 76 0.87 9.13 3.65
C VAL A 76 0.98 8.30 4.93
N ILE A 77 2.14 8.31 5.59
CA ILE A 77 2.38 7.56 6.83
C ILE A 77 2.86 8.54 7.89
N ASN A 78 2.30 8.47 9.09
CA ASN A 78 2.75 9.21 10.26
C ASN A 78 3.12 8.24 11.38
N ILE A 79 4.37 8.32 11.82
CA ILE A 79 4.95 7.56 12.92
C ILE A 79 4.97 8.46 14.15
N GLN A 80 4.35 8.03 15.24
CA GLN A 80 4.41 8.68 16.53
C GLN A 80 5.22 7.81 17.49
N CYS A 81 6.20 8.40 18.15
CA CYS A 81 7.00 7.74 19.19
C CYS A 81 7.65 8.78 20.12
N PRO A 82 8.08 8.38 21.32
CA PRO A 82 8.87 9.24 22.20
C PRO A 82 10.15 9.75 21.50
N HIS A 83 10.58 10.97 21.81
CA HIS A 83 11.79 11.57 21.22
C HIS A 83 13.07 10.77 21.53
N ILE A 84 13.10 9.99 22.61
CA ILE A 84 14.23 9.10 22.94
C ILE A 84 14.40 7.93 21.96
N GLU A 85 13.38 7.63 21.15
CA GLU A 85 13.38 6.50 20.22
C GLU A 85 14.01 6.85 18.87
N TYR A 86 14.34 8.11 18.62
CA TYR A 86 14.96 8.51 17.37
C TYR A 86 15.80 9.77 17.49
N ASP A 87 16.79 9.90 16.62
CA ASP A 87 17.57 11.12 16.44
C ASP A 87 17.31 11.73 15.06
N ILE A 88 17.43 13.04 14.95
CA ILE A 88 17.37 13.79 13.71
C ILE A 88 18.76 14.37 13.45
N THR A 89 19.37 14.02 12.33
CA THR A 89 20.64 14.63 11.93
C THR A 89 20.44 16.10 11.57
N TYR A 90 21.27 16.99 12.13
CA TYR A 90 21.31 18.45 11.87
C TYR A 90 21.93 18.83 10.51
N ASP A 91 21.61 18.12 9.43
CA ASP A 91 22.07 18.50 8.09
C ASP A 91 21.15 19.60 7.52
N PRO A 92 21.68 20.77 7.10
CA PRO A 92 20.90 21.89 6.55
C PRO A 92 20.09 21.51 5.29
N LYS A 93 20.38 20.37 4.64
CA LYS A 93 19.66 19.89 3.46
C LYS A 93 18.75 18.68 3.69
N LYS A 94 18.79 17.95 4.83
CA LYS A 94 18.07 16.65 4.95
C LYS A 94 17.57 16.27 6.35
N SER A 95 16.24 16.12 6.46
CA SER A 95 15.48 15.52 7.57
C SER A 95 15.64 13.99 7.66
N LYS A 96 16.88 13.49 7.73
CA LYS A 96 17.11 12.07 8.03
C LYS A 96 16.77 11.81 9.50
N VAL A 97 16.13 10.68 9.73
CA VAL A 97 15.78 10.17 11.07
C VAL A 97 16.50 8.85 11.25
N GLU A 98 17.12 8.68 12.41
CA GLU A 98 17.74 7.43 12.83
C GLU A 98 16.97 6.89 14.02
N PHE A 99 16.42 5.68 13.92
CA PHE A 99 15.67 5.07 15.00
C PHE A 99 16.59 4.25 15.90
N LYS A 100 16.36 4.31 17.21
CA LYS A 100 17.04 3.45 18.19
C LYS A 100 16.71 1.98 17.95
N ASN A 101 15.45 1.68 17.66
CA ASN A 101 14.97 0.32 17.36
C ASN A 101 14.42 0.24 15.92
N TRP A 102 15.32 -0.02 14.98
CA TRP A 102 14.97 -0.18 13.55
C TRP A 102 14.07 -1.39 13.28
N ASP A 103 14.23 -2.47 14.02
CA ASP A 103 13.43 -3.69 13.85
C ASP A 103 11.97 -3.45 14.25
N GLY A 104 11.76 -2.76 15.37
CA GLY A 104 10.43 -2.38 15.85
C GLY A 104 9.66 -1.53 14.85
N ILE A 105 10.28 -0.47 14.31
CA ILE A 105 9.61 0.38 13.31
C ILE A 105 9.39 -0.37 11.98
N THR A 106 10.35 -1.22 11.58
CA THR A 106 10.23 -2.04 10.37
C THR A 106 9.05 -3.01 10.50
N GLN A 107 8.88 -3.63 11.67
CA GLN A 107 7.75 -4.51 11.96
C GLN A 107 6.41 -3.76 11.92
N CYS A 108 6.33 -2.58 12.53
CA CYS A 108 5.15 -1.71 12.46
C CYS A 108 4.75 -1.41 11.01
N LEU A 109 5.71 -1.01 10.18
CA LEU A 109 5.46 -0.67 8.78
C LEU A 109 5.01 -1.88 7.95
N LYS A 110 5.60 -3.06 8.18
CA LYS A 110 5.14 -4.30 7.54
C LYS A 110 3.70 -4.62 7.93
N ARG A 111 3.36 -4.57 9.22
CA ARG A 111 1.99 -4.83 9.69
C ARG A 111 0.97 -3.84 9.14
N ILE A 112 1.34 -2.57 9.01
CA ILE A 112 0.50 -1.54 8.36
C ILE A 112 0.15 -1.95 6.93
N ILE A 113 1.15 -2.41 6.17
CA ILE A 113 0.95 -2.83 4.78
C ILE A 113 0.12 -4.12 4.73
N GLU A 114 0.42 -5.09 5.59
CA GLU A 114 -0.37 -6.33 5.71
C GLU A 114 -1.85 -6.04 6.00
N GLN A 115 -2.14 -5.15 6.96
CA GLN A 115 -3.51 -4.74 7.30
C GLN A 115 -4.23 -4.08 6.11
N PHE A 116 -3.54 -3.22 5.36
CA PHE A 116 -4.07 -2.63 4.13
C PHE A 116 -4.39 -3.73 3.10
N LEU A 117 -3.46 -4.64 2.85
CA LEU A 117 -3.63 -5.72 1.89
C LEU A 117 -4.75 -6.68 2.28
N SER A 118 -4.90 -7.03 3.55
CA SER A 118 -6.01 -7.85 4.04
C SER A 118 -7.37 -7.18 3.79
N THR A 119 -7.46 -5.87 4.03
CA THR A 119 -8.69 -5.10 3.77
C THR A 119 -9.06 -5.13 2.28
N GLU A 120 -8.08 -4.98 1.39
CA GLU A 120 -8.32 -5.01 -0.06
C GLU A 120 -8.53 -6.44 -0.61
N GLY A 121 -7.91 -7.45 0.00
CA GLY A 121 -8.13 -8.87 -0.33
C GLY A 121 -9.59 -9.27 -0.10
N SER A 122 -10.17 -8.88 1.04
CA SER A 122 -11.59 -9.08 1.35
C SER A 122 -12.51 -8.33 0.37
N LEU A 123 -12.15 -7.10 -0.04
CA LEU A 123 -12.94 -6.34 -1.02
C LEU A 123 -12.88 -6.93 -2.43
N ASN A 124 -11.74 -7.50 -2.84
CA ASN A 124 -11.61 -8.19 -4.13
C ASN A 124 -12.44 -9.48 -4.19
N PHE A 125 -12.61 -10.18 -3.05
CA PHE A 125 -13.52 -11.31 -2.94
C PHE A 125 -14.98 -10.88 -3.15
N VAL A 126 -15.42 -9.81 -2.47
CA VAL A 126 -16.78 -9.25 -2.60
C VAL A 126 -17.07 -8.74 -4.02
N ARG A 127 -16.09 -8.13 -4.69
CA ARG A 127 -16.24 -7.69 -6.10
C ARG A 127 -16.38 -8.84 -7.10
N LYS A 128 -15.80 -10.01 -6.82
CA LYS A 128 -15.99 -11.20 -7.67
C LYS A 128 -17.38 -11.78 -7.51
N THR A 129 -17.98 -11.69 -6.33
CA THR A 129 -19.34 -12.19 -6.07
C THR A 129 -20.43 -11.23 -6.58
N SER A 130 -20.09 -10.01 -6.99
CA SER A 130 -21.06 -8.97 -7.41
C SER A 130 -21.06 -8.67 -8.92
N LYS A 131 -20.40 -9.48 -9.77
CA LYS A 131 -20.63 -9.42 -11.22
C LYS A 131 -21.74 -10.41 -11.58
N PRO A 132 -22.91 -9.97 -12.08
CA PRO A 132 -23.88 -10.89 -12.67
C PRO A 132 -23.28 -11.38 -13.99
N GLU A 133 -23.03 -12.68 -14.08
CA GLU A 133 -22.62 -13.33 -15.31
C GLU A 133 -23.73 -13.21 -16.36
N GLU A 134 -23.37 -12.66 -17.52
CA GLU A 134 -24.15 -12.69 -18.74
C GLU A 134 -24.45 -14.15 -19.12
N ASN A 135 -25.60 -14.68 -18.70
CA ASN A 135 -26.14 -15.92 -19.23
C ASN A 135 -26.91 -15.64 -20.52
N LEU A 136 -26.18 -15.46 -21.62
CA LEU A 136 -26.68 -15.65 -22.96
C LEU A 136 -25.88 -16.76 -23.63
N THR A 137 -26.35 -17.98 -23.50
CA THR A 137 -26.64 -18.91 -24.60
C THR A 137 -26.76 -20.33 -24.04
N LEU A 138 -27.95 -20.93 -24.18
CA LEU A 138 -28.23 -22.36 -24.38
C LEU A 138 -29.68 -22.65 -23.94
N ILE A 139 -30.66 -22.25 -24.75
CA ILE A 139 -31.86 -23.07 -24.90
C ILE A 139 -31.93 -23.46 -26.37
N GLN A 140 -31.82 -24.77 -26.55
CA GLN A 140 -31.69 -25.49 -27.81
C GLN A 140 -32.93 -25.31 -28.68
N LYS A 141 -32.67 -25.32 -29.99
CA LYS A 141 -33.66 -25.48 -31.07
C LYS A 141 -34.63 -26.62 -30.74
N VAL A 142 -35.92 -26.32 -30.68
CA VAL A 142 -36.99 -27.32 -30.77
C VAL A 142 -37.34 -27.49 -32.26
N PRO A 143 -37.38 -28.70 -32.82
CA PRO A 143 -37.89 -28.90 -34.17
C PRO A 143 -39.42 -28.88 -34.16
N VAL A 144 -40.00 -28.13 -35.09
CA VAL A 144 -41.43 -28.11 -35.41
C VAL A 144 -41.76 -29.42 -36.12
N ILE A 145 -42.73 -30.17 -35.60
CA ILE A 145 -43.34 -31.30 -36.30
C ILE A 145 -44.68 -30.80 -36.86
N ASN A 146 -44.84 -30.87 -38.18
CA ASN A 146 -46.12 -30.72 -38.87
C ASN A 146 -46.92 -32.01 -38.82
#